data_AF-A0A661G1G0-F1
#
_entry.id   AF-A0A661G1G0-F1
#
_cell.length_a   1.000
_cell.length_b   1.000
_cell.length_c   1.000
_cell.angle_alpha   90.00
_cell.angle_beta   90.00
_cell.angle_gamma   90.00
#
_symmetry.space_group_name_H-M   'P 1'
#
loop_
_entity.id
_entity.type
_entity.pdbx_description
1 polymer ?
#
loop_
_entity_poly.entity_id
_entity_poly.type
_entity_poly.pdbx_seq_one_letter_code
_entity_poly.pdbx_strand_id
1 'polypeptide(L)'
;MHIRLLYSLPFILLISACNGQVYLRDGVTDGDTFYLAENAWTDSDPVLQSWVSYSLTRSTCQLQIGGDNPARASSFDCEVTARRLLLQTWSEQQAKMADSEDEYLDGLAEVQTAGYLDEYVARFLKKRHWELPDDLETRAFRKWQRKHLRDHESETRIIGSWNYARNVSGR
;
A
#
# COMPACT_ATOMS: atom_id res chain seq x y z
N MET A 1 47.18 20.47 36.49
CA MET A 1 46.42 19.54 37.36
C MET A 1 44.96 19.62 36.97
N HIS A 2 44.42 18.50 36.45
CA HIS A 2 43.01 18.06 36.47
C HIS A 2 41.90 18.96 35.85
N ILE A 3 40.91 18.50 35.08
CA ILE A 3 40.47 17.20 34.55
C ILE A 3 39.62 17.55 33.31
N ARG A 4 39.88 16.94 32.14
CA ARG A 4 38.95 16.96 31.00
C ARG A 4 37.93 15.84 31.23
N LEU A 5 36.70 16.20 31.57
CA LEU A 5 35.57 15.27 31.59
C LEU A 5 35.12 15.04 30.14
N LEU A 6 35.68 14.00 29.53
CA LEU A 6 35.15 13.35 28.34
C LEU A 6 33.83 12.67 28.73
N TYR A 7 32.71 13.33 28.47
CA TYR A 7 31.41 12.69 28.52
C TYR A 7 31.22 11.87 27.24
N SER A 8 31.56 10.59 27.35
CA SER A 8 31.16 9.54 26.41
C SER A 8 29.63 9.43 26.45
N LEU A 9 28.93 10.06 25.50
CA LEU A 9 27.51 9.82 25.28
C LEU A 9 27.33 8.37 24.82
N PRO A 10 26.59 7.50 25.55
CA PRO A 10 26.20 6.22 25.01
C PRO A 10 25.14 6.48 23.92
N PHE A 11 25.49 6.21 22.67
CA PHE A 11 24.57 6.22 21.55
C PHE A 11 23.61 5.03 21.74
N ILE A 12 22.47 5.29 22.39
CA ILE A 12 21.40 4.31 22.55
C ILE A 12 20.82 4.08 21.15
N LEU A 13 21.19 2.94 20.56
CA LEU A 13 20.52 2.35 19.39
C LEU A 13 19.06 2.09 19.78
N LEU A 14 18.19 3.06 19.51
CA LEU A 14 16.75 2.86 19.46
C LEU A 14 16.46 2.02 18.22
N ILE A 15 16.50 0.71 18.40
CA ILE A 15 15.86 -0.24 17.49
C ILE A 15 14.37 0.08 17.61
N SER A 16 13.86 0.99 16.76
CA SER A 16 12.44 1.07 16.50
C SER A 16 12.03 -0.31 16.02
N ALA A 17 11.34 -1.05 16.89
CA ALA A 17 10.76 -2.32 16.56
C ALA A 17 9.95 -2.12 15.26
N CYS A 18 10.39 -2.76 14.18
CA CYS A 18 9.48 -3.11 13.11
C CYS A 18 8.38 -3.92 13.78
N ASN A 19 7.22 -3.31 14.03
CA ASN A 19 5.98 -4.02 14.34
C ASN A 19 5.53 -4.74 13.05
N GLY A 20 6.36 -5.66 12.57
CA GLY A 20 6.02 -6.67 11.59
C GLY A 20 5.26 -7.80 12.28
N GLN A 21 4.23 -7.45 13.05
CA GLN A 21 3.21 -8.41 13.44
C GLN A 21 2.49 -8.76 12.14
N VAL A 22 3.04 -9.71 11.40
CA VAL A 22 2.28 -10.50 10.45
C VAL A 22 1.17 -11.11 11.30
N TYR A 23 -0.03 -10.56 11.18
CA TYR A 23 -1.24 -11.06 11.82
C TYR A 23 -1.53 -12.46 11.28
N LEU A 24 -0.83 -13.47 11.81
CA LEU A 24 -1.35 -14.82 11.89
C LEU A 24 -2.25 -14.84 13.12
N ARG A 25 -3.40 -14.16 13.00
CA ARG A 25 -4.50 -14.35 13.94
C ARG A 25 -4.95 -15.79 13.76
N ASP A 26 -4.88 -16.54 14.86
CA ASP A 26 -5.32 -17.92 15.07
C ASP A 26 -6.15 -18.49 13.91
N GLY A 27 -5.57 -19.48 13.23
CA GLY A 27 -6.07 -20.01 11.98
C GLY A 27 -7.53 -20.42 12.03
N VAL A 28 -8.40 -19.58 11.47
CA VAL A 28 -9.52 -19.90 10.59
C VAL A 28 -9.82 -18.62 9.79
N THR A 29 -9.11 -18.38 8.69
CA THR A 29 -9.84 -17.84 7.53
C THR A 29 -10.72 -18.99 7.04
N ASP A 30 -11.91 -18.75 6.51
CA ASP A 30 -12.84 -19.80 6.04
C ASP A 30 -12.29 -20.51 4.76
N GLY A 31 -11.06 -21.00 4.80
CA GLY A 31 -10.26 -21.46 3.65
C GLY A 31 -9.76 -20.34 2.75
N ASP A 32 -10.17 -19.09 2.94
CA ASP A 32 -9.76 -17.96 2.11
C ASP A 32 -8.29 -17.62 2.31
N THR A 33 -7.53 -17.71 1.22
CA THR A 33 -6.08 -17.47 1.21
C THR A 33 -5.71 -16.66 -0.02
N PHE A 34 -4.94 -15.59 0.20
CA PHE A 34 -4.31 -14.84 -0.88
C PHE A 34 -2.90 -15.38 -1.12
N TYR A 35 -2.65 -15.87 -2.34
CA TYR A 35 -1.36 -16.37 -2.77
C TYR A 35 -0.66 -15.31 -3.60
N LEU A 36 0.61 -15.03 -3.28
CA LEU A 36 1.47 -14.24 -4.16
C LEU A 36 1.82 -15.02 -5.43
N ALA A 37 2.06 -14.29 -6.52
CA ALA A 37 2.65 -14.86 -7.72
C ALA A 37 4.05 -15.41 -7.42
N GLU A 38 4.46 -16.49 -8.09
CA GLU A 38 5.73 -17.18 -7.78
C GLU A 38 6.96 -16.26 -7.90
N ASN A 39 6.98 -15.41 -8.93
CA ASN A 39 8.06 -14.45 -9.14
C ASN A 39 8.16 -13.37 -8.05
N ALA A 40 7.09 -13.12 -7.29
CA ALA A 40 7.10 -12.12 -6.22
C ALA A 40 8.12 -12.43 -5.10
N TRP A 41 8.51 -13.71 -4.95
CA TRP A 41 9.45 -14.16 -3.92
C TRP A 41 10.92 -14.08 -4.34
N THR A 42 11.17 -14.09 -5.65
CA THR A 42 12.52 -14.26 -6.20
C THR A 42 13.00 -13.04 -6.97
N ASP A 43 12.08 -12.23 -7.47
CA ASP A 43 12.37 -11.04 -8.24
C ASP A 43 12.42 -9.80 -7.34
N SER A 44 13.59 -9.15 -7.30
CA SER A 44 13.83 -7.96 -6.48
C SER A 44 13.50 -6.64 -7.19
N ASP A 45 12.84 -6.68 -8.36
CA ASP A 45 12.43 -5.49 -9.10
C ASP A 45 11.63 -4.51 -8.20
N PRO A 46 12.10 -3.26 -8.04
CA PRO A 46 11.46 -2.27 -7.18
C PRO A 46 9.98 -2.00 -7.49
N VAL A 47 9.60 -2.00 -8.76
CA VAL A 47 8.21 -1.77 -9.19
C VAL A 47 7.35 -2.95 -8.75
N LEU A 48 7.77 -4.18 -9.05
CA LEU A 48 7.10 -5.40 -8.62
C LEU A 48 6.94 -5.45 -7.11
N GLN A 49 8.01 -5.21 -6.35
CA GLN A 49 7.97 -5.27 -4.88
C GLN A 49 7.03 -4.22 -4.27
N SER A 50 6.90 -3.04 -4.90
CA SER A 50 5.92 -2.02 -4.51
C SER A 50 4.48 -2.47 -4.77
N TRP A 51 4.24 -3.19 -5.87
CA TRP A 51 2.93 -3.78 -6.15
C TRP A 51 2.63 -5.03 -5.31
N VAL A 52 3.63 -5.74 -4.83
CA VAL A 52 3.48 -6.82 -3.84
C VAL A 52 2.99 -6.26 -2.51
N SER A 53 3.60 -5.18 -2.00
CA SER A 53 3.18 -4.56 -0.74
C SER A 53 1.75 -4.01 -0.82
N TYR A 54 1.39 -3.40 -1.95
CA TYR A 54 0.02 -3.03 -2.28
C TYR A 54 -0.94 -4.22 -2.20
N SER A 55 -0.60 -5.32 -2.88
CA SER A 55 -1.46 -6.50 -3.01
C SER A 55 -1.72 -7.17 -1.66
N LEU A 56 -0.70 -7.28 -0.80
CA LEU A 56 -0.82 -7.84 0.55
C LEU A 56 -1.63 -6.95 1.50
N THR A 57 -1.43 -5.63 1.41
CA THR A 57 -2.20 -4.68 2.23
C THR A 57 -3.67 -4.70 1.85
N ARG A 58 -3.93 -4.67 0.54
CA ARG A 58 -5.28 -4.73 0.00
C ARG A 58 -5.97 -6.04 0.37
N SER A 59 -5.29 -7.18 0.25
CA SER A 59 -5.87 -8.49 0.60
C SER A 59 -6.16 -8.61 2.10
N THR A 60 -5.31 -8.05 2.96
CA THR A 60 -5.55 -7.98 4.40
C THR A 60 -6.79 -7.14 4.72
N CYS A 61 -6.92 -5.97 4.08
CA CYS A 61 -8.10 -5.12 4.26
C CYS A 61 -9.37 -5.79 3.76
N GLN A 62 -9.29 -6.53 2.64
CA GLN A 62 -10.39 -7.33 2.11
C GLN A 62 -10.89 -8.39 3.10
N LEU A 63 -9.98 -9.10 3.78
CA LEU A 63 -10.33 -10.05 4.83
C LEU A 63 -10.98 -9.37 6.04
N GLN A 64 -10.50 -8.18 6.41
CA GLN A 64 -11.04 -7.42 7.53
C GLN A 64 -12.47 -6.91 7.27
N ILE A 65 -12.77 -6.50 6.04
CA ILE A 65 -14.14 -6.16 5.63
C ILE A 65 -15.04 -7.41 5.69
N GLY A 66 -14.52 -8.56 5.23
CA GLY A 66 -15.26 -9.83 5.20
C GLY A 66 -16.32 -9.92 4.10
N GLY A 67 -17.25 -10.85 4.26
CA GLY A 67 -18.29 -11.21 3.29
C GLY A 67 -17.96 -12.47 2.49
N ASP A 68 -18.93 -12.97 1.70
CA ASP A 68 -18.84 -14.27 1.03
C ASP A 68 -17.69 -14.42 0.03
N ASN A 69 -17.14 -13.31 -0.47
CA ASN A 69 -16.02 -13.31 -1.41
C ASN A 69 -15.08 -12.13 -1.12
N PRO A 70 -13.94 -12.37 -0.44
CA PRO A 70 -12.98 -11.32 -0.10
C PRO A 70 -12.46 -10.53 -1.31
N ALA A 71 -12.32 -11.15 -2.48
CA ALA A 71 -11.83 -10.46 -3.67
C ALA A 71 -12.75 -9.33 -4.14
N ARG A 72 -14.03 -9.36 -3.75
CA ARG A 72 -15.01 -8.32 -4.05
C ARG A 72 -15.11 -7.25 -2.97
N ALA A 73 -14.61 -7.53 -1.76
CA ALA A 73 -14.55 -6.54 -0.69
C ALA A 73 -13.65 -5.37 -1.12
N SER A 74 -14.10 -4.14 -0.84
CA SER A 74 -13.32 -2.92 -1.08
C SER A 74 -13.97 -1.73 -0.40
N SER A 75 -13.15 -0.83 0.11
CA SER A 75 -13.54 0.48 0.63
C SER A 75 -12.55 1.56 0.19
N PHE A 76 -12.92 2.81 0.35
CA PHE A 76 -12.05 3.96 0.14
C PHE A 76 -10.78 3.87 1.00
N ASP A 77 -10.95 3.67 2.32
CA ASP A 77 -9.84 3.60 3.27
C ASP A 77 -8.87 2.45 2.97
N CYS A 78 -9.38 1.30 2.51
CA CYS A 78 -8.54 0.19 2.09
C CYS A 78 -7.64 0.57 0.91
N GLU A 79 -8.19 1.26 -0.08
CA GLU A 79 -7.44 1.66 -1.27
C GLU A 79 -6.40 2.74 -0.94
N VAL A 80 -6.76 3.74 -0.12
CA VAL A 80 -5.82 4.77 0.36
C VAL A 80 -4.69 4.12 1.15
N THR A 81 -5.00 3.22 2.09
CA THR A 81 -4.01 2.54 2.92
C THR A 81 -3.06 1.69 2.09
N ALA A 82 -3.60 0.89 1.15
CA ALA A 82 -2.78 0.06 0.27
C ALA A 82 -1.85 0.90 -0.61
N ARG A 83 -2.32 2.05 -1.12
CA ARG A 83 -1.51 2.97 -1.93
C ARG A 83 -0.46 3.69 -1.12
N ARG A 84 -0.75 4.04 0.13
CA ARG A 84 0.23 4.62 1.03
C ARG A 84 1.38 3.65 1.27
N LEU A 85 1.10 2.36 1.50
CA LEU A 85 2.16 1.37 1.66
C LEU A 85 2.91 1.12 0.34
N LEU A 86 2.21 1.07 -0.79
CA LEU A 86 2.84 1.00 -2.12
C LEU A 86 3.89 2.10 -2.31
N LEU A 87 3.55 3.35 -2.02
CA LEU A 87 4.46 4.50 -2.17
C LEU A 87 5.58 4.50 -1.14
N GLN A 88 5.30 4.04 0.09
CA GLN A 88 6.36 3.84 1.09
C GLN A 88 7.38 2.82 0.59
N THR A 89 6.92 1.67 0.09
CA THR A 89 7.80 0.64 -0.48
C THR A 89 8.57 1.19 -1.68
N TRP A 90 7.91 1.91 -2.59
CA TRP A 90 8.57 2.54 -3.74
C TRP A 90 9.72 3.45 -3.31
N SER A 91 9.46 4.37 -2.37
CA SER A 91 10.47 5.28 -1.84
C SER A 91 11.64 4.54 -1.16
N GLU A 92 11.35 3.49 -0.39
CA GLU A 92 12.37 2.66 0.25
C GLU A 92 13.23 1.90 -0.78
N GLN A 93 12.66 1.46 -1.90
CA GLN A 93 13.41 0.79 -2.97
C GLN A 93 14.25 1.78 -3.78
N GLN A 94 13.71 2.95 -4.13
CA GLN A 94 14.48 4.01 -4.79
C GLN A 94 15.69 4.44 -3.96
N ALA A 95 15.56 4.50 -2.63
CA ALA A 95 16.68 4.80 -1.74
C ALA A 95 17.80 3.73 -1.75
N LYS A 96 17.48 2.49 -2.13
CA LYS A 96 18.43 1.36 -2.22
C LYS A 96 19.00 1.21 -3.64
N MET A 97 18.21 1.55 -4.65
CA MET A 97 18.50 1.35 -6.07
C MET A 97 18.15 2.63 -6.82
N ALA A 98 19.15 3.53 -6.95
CA ALA A 98 18.94 4.91 -7.39
C ALA A 98 18.44 5.08 -8.85
N ASP A 99 18.46 4.02 -9.66
CA ASP A 99 18.15 4.07 -11.09
C ASP A 99 16.80 3.43 -11.46
N SER A 100 15.91 3.19 -10.48
CA SER A 100 14.57 2.66 -10.74
C SER A 100 13.57 3.79 -10.98
N GLU A 101 12.97 3.78 -12.17
CA GLU A 101 11.96 4.73 -12.63
C GLU A 101 10.67 3.97 -13.01
N ASP A 102 9.52 4.52 -12.67
CA ASP A 102 8.21 4.04 -13.14
C ASP A 102 7.25 5.24 -13.17
N GLU A 103 6.80 5.61 -14.37
CA GLU A 103 6.03 6.84 -14.63
C GLU A 103 4.81 6.96 -13.71
N TYR A 104 4.11 5.85 -13.47
CA TYR A 104 2.94 5.84 -12.62
C TYR A 104 3.30 5.96 -11.13
N LEU A 105 4.29 5.21 -10.64
CA LEU A 105 4.71 5.27 -9.24
C LEU A 105 5.33 6.63 -8.89
N ASP A 106 6.11 7.21 -9.80
CA ASP A 106 6.71 8.54 -9.64
C ASP A 106 5.62 9.63 -9.67
N GLY A 107 4.67 9.56 -10.60
CA GLY A 107 3.53 10.48 -10.63
C GLY A 107 2.64 10.36 -9.39
N LEU A 108 2.41 9.13 -8.89
CA LEU A 108 1.65 8.91 -7.66
C LEU A 108 2.44 9.36 -6.42
N ALA A 109 3.77 9.27 -6.43
CA ALA A 109 4.62 9.83 -5.37
C ALA A 109 4.48 11.36 -5.31
N GLU A 110 4.46 12.05 -6.46
CA GLU A 110 4.19 13.50 -6.49
C GLU A 110 2.83 13.87 -5.87
N VAL A 111 1.79 13.08 -6.16
CA VAL A 111 0.46 13.25 -5.55
C VAL A 111 0.53 13.14 -4.03
N GLN A 112 1.22 12.13 -3.50
CA GLN A 112 1.40 11.93 -2.07
C GLN A 112 2.20 13.05 -1.43
N THR A 113 3.29 13.50 -2.07
CA THR A 113 4.08 14.65 -1.61
C THR A 113 3.27 15.94 -1.58
N ALA A 114 2.35 16.12 -2.54
CA ALA A 114 1.41 17.25 -2.56
C ALA A 114 0.27 17.14 -1.53
N GLY A 115 0.14 16.00 -0.83
CA GLY A 115 -0.90 15.76 0.16
C GLY A 115 -2.27 15.42 -0.44
N TYR A 116 -2.32 14.96 -1.70
CA TYR A 116 -3.58 14.72 -2.43
C TYR A 116 -3.88 13.24 -2.71
N LEU A 117 -3.30 12.29 -1.95
CA LEU A 117 -3.52 10.87 -2.22
C LEU A 117 -4.99 10.47 -2.06
N ASP A 118 -5.67 11.01 -1.06
CA ASP A 118 -7.06 10.73 -0.76
C ASP A 118 -7.98 11.24 -1.89
N GLU A 119 -7.77 12.48 -2.36
CA GLU A 119 -8.48 13.04 -3.51
C GLU A 119 -8.18 12.29 -4.81
N TYR A 120 -6.94 11.83 -4.98
CA TYR A 120 -6.56 11.00 -6.12
C TYR A 120 -7.36 9.69 -6.14
N VAL A 121 -7.44 8.98 -5.01
CA VAL A 121 -8.22 7.75 -4.89
C VAL A 121 -9.70 8.02 -5.16
N ALA A 122 -10.26 9.06 -4.55
CA ALA A 122 -11.65 9.45 -4.76
C ALA A 122 -11.94 9.84 -6.23
N ARG A 123 -10.97 10.45 -6.92
CA ARG A 123 -11.15 10.92 -8.30
C ARG A 123 -11.04 9.82 -9.34
N PHE A 124 -10.06 8.93 -9.19
CA PHE A 124 -9.67 7.98 -10.23
C PHE A 124 -10.16 6.56 -9.97
N LEU A 125 -10.32 6.15 -8.72
CA LEU A 125 -10.48 4.73 -8.37
C LEU A 125 -11.80 4.42 -7.67
N LYS A 126 -12.55 5.46 -7.32
CA LYS A 126 -13.80 5.33 -6.58
C LYS A 126 -14.71 4.24 -7.16
N LYS A 127 -15.36 3.51 -6.27
CA LYS A 127 -16.47 2.63 -6.60
C LYS A 127 -17.78 3.26 -6.13
N ARG A 128 -18.89 2.87 -6.76
CA ARG A 128 -20.21 3.45 -6.49
C ARG A 128 -20.65 3.28 -5.04
N HIS A 129 -20.23 2.20 -4.39
CA HIS A 129 -20.61 1.86 -3.01
C HIS A 129 -19.63 2.37 -1.96
N TRP A 130 -18.57 3.08 -2.34
CA TRP A 130 -17.62 3.63 -1.37
C TRP A 130 -18.19 4.88 -0.71
N GLU A 131 -18.14 4.90 0.60
CA GLU A 131 -18.29 6.12 1.40
C GLU A 131 -16.99 6.92 1.28
N LEU A 132 -17.13 8.22 1.03
CA LEU A 132 -16.00 9.14 0.88
C LEU A 132 -16.01 10.15 2.03
N PRO A 133 -14.85 10.57 2.54
CA PRO A 133 -14.77 11.66 3.51
C PRO A 133 -15.34 12.97 2.94
N ASP A 134 -16.00 13.74 3.80
CA ASP A 134 -16.60 15.03 3.41
C ASP A 134 -15.57 16.17 3.30
N ASP A 135 -14.37 15.97 3.83
CA ASP A 135 -13.27 16.95 3.90
C ASP A 135 -12.29 16.86 2.74
N LEU A 136 -12.59 16.08 1.69
CA LEU A 136 -11.76 15.98 0.48
C LEU A 136 -11.65 17.32 -0.27
N GLU A 137 -10.43 17.80 -0.46
CA GLU A 137 -10.09 19.07 -1.11
C GLU A 137 -10.12 18.98 -2.65
N THR A 138 -11.22 18.43 -3.18
CA THR A 138 -11.39 18.06 -4.61
C THR A 138 -11.11 19.22 -5.58
N ARG A 139 -11.43 20.46 -5.19
CA ARG A 139 -11.18 21.66 -6.02
C ARG A 139 -9.68 21.99 -6.09
N ALA A 140 -8.99 21.91 -4.96
CA ALA A 140 -7.56 22.16 -4.88
C ALA A 140 -6.81 21.07 -5.66
N PHE A 141 -7.16 19.80 -5.43
CA PHE A 141 -6.59 18.68 -6.18
C PHE A 141 -6.79 18.83 -7.69
N ARG A 142 -8.01 19.13 -8.17
CA ARG A 142 -8.25 19.31 -9.62
C ARG A 142 -7.42 20.45 -10.24
N LYS A 143 -7.12 21.51 -9.47
CA LYS A 143 -6.27 22.61 -9.93
C LYS A 143 -4.81 22.17 -10.03
N TRP A 144 -4.34 21.39 -9.06
CA TRP A 144 -3.01 20.79 -9.04
C TRP A 144 -2.86 19.76 -10.17
N GLN A 145 -3.79 18.81 -10.28
CA GLN A 145 -3.82 17.75 -11.30
C GLN A 145 -3.62 18.28 -12.72
N ARG A 146 -4.27 19.40 -13.09
CA ARG A 146 -4.14 19.99 -14.44
C ARG A 146 -2.72 20.41 -14.83
N LYS A 147 -1.86 20.65 -13.84
CA LYS A 147 -0.47 21.08 -14.05
C LYS A 147 0.53 19.92 -13.97
N HIS A 148 0.23 18.91 -13.15
CA HIS A 148 1.16 17.82 -12.81
C HIS A 148 0.80 16.48 -13.46
N LEU A 149 -0.47 16.23 -13.74
CA LEU A 149 -0.99 14.92 -14.18
C LEU A 149 -1.81 15.03 -15.48
N ARG A 150 -1.26 15.69 -16.51
CA ARG A 150 -2.02 15.99 -17.74
C ARG A 150 -2.42 14.73 -18.53
N ASP A 151 -1.53 13.77 -18.61
CA ASP A 151 -1.70 12.52 -19.37
C ASP A 151 -1.64 11.28 -18.46
N HIS A 152 -1.91 11.48 -17.17
CA HIS A 152 -1.83 10.43 -16.16
C HIS A 152 -2.92 9.37 -16.33
N GLU A 153 -2.51 8.11 -16.35
CA GLU A 153 -3.40 6.96 -16.29
C GLU A 153 -3.31 6.27 -14.93
N SER A 154 -4.47 5.99 -14.32
CA SER A 154 -4.51 5.31 -13.03
C SER A 154 -4.32 3.81 -13.20
N GLU A 155 -3.34 3.25 -12.51
CA GLU A 155 -3.08 1.81 -12.53
C GLU A 155 -3.55 1.08 -11.29
N THR A 156 -3.79 -0.23 -11.43
CA THR A 156 -3.98 -1.16 -10.32
C THR A 156 -3.46 -2.53 -10.73
N ARG A 157 -2.37 -2.98 -10.11
CA ARG A 157 -1.78 -4.30 -10.36
C ARG A 157 -1.92 -5.16 -9.11
N ILE A 158 -2.50 -6.36 -9.27
CA ILE A 158 -2.60 -7.35 -8.19
C ILE A 158 -1.59 -8.45 -8.48
N ILE A 159 -0.59 -8.59 -7.60
CA ILE A 159 0.48 -9.58 -7.71
C ILE A 159 0.08 -10.77 -6.85
N GLY A 160 -0.80 -11.60 -7.40
CA GLY A 160 -1.32 -12.77 -6.70
C GLY A 160 -2.76 -13.08 -7.05
N SER A 161 -3.34 -14.03 -6.31
CA SER A 161 -4.72 -14.46 -6.52
C SER A 161 -5.34 -15.02 -5.24
N TRP A 162 -6.66 -14.93 -5.16
CA TRP A 162 -7.45 -15.56 -4.12
C TRP A 162 -7.74 -17.02 -4.49
N ASN A 163 -7.50 -17.92 -3.54
CA ASN A 163 -8.18 -19.21 -3.52
C ASN A 163 -9.30 -19.14 -2.49
N TYR A 164 -10.45 -19.72 -2.83
CA TYR A 164 -11.62 -19.76 -1.97
C TYR A 164 -11.92 -21.22 -1.65
N ALA A 165 -12.35 -21.50 -0.43
CA ALA A 165 -13.06 -22.76 -0.21
C ALA A 165 -14.32 -22.73 -1.08
N ARG A 166 -14.41 -23.64 -2.07
CA ARG A 166 -15.71 -23.90 -2.70
C ARG A 166 -16.65 -24.30 -1.57
N ASN A 167 -17.69 -23.51 -1.32
CA ASN A 167 -18.85 -23.99 -0.60
C ASN A 167 -19.33 -25.24 -1.33
N VAL A 168 -18.96 -26.41 -0.82
CA VAL A 168 -19.51 -27.69 -1.24
C VAL A 168 -20.92 -27.66 -0.69
N SER A 169 -21.82 -26.99 -1.41
CA SER A 169 -23.24 -27.13 -1.17
C SER A 169 -23.55 -28.59 -1.40
N GLY A 170 -23.74 -29.33 -0.31
CA GLY A 170 -24.20 -30.71 -0.34
C GLY A 170 -25.43 -30.80 -1.24
N ARG A 171 -25.32 -31.63 -2.27
CA ARG A 171 -26.48 -32.29 -2.87
C ARG A 171 -26.49 -33.72 -2.36
#